data_AF-R7PZZ8-F1
#
_entry.id   AF-R7PZZ8-F1
#
_cell.length_a   1.000
_cell.length_b   1.000
_cell.length_c   1.000
_cell.angle_alpha   90.00
_cell.angle_beta   90.00
_cell.angle_gamma   90.00
#
_symmetry.space_group_name_H-M   'P 1'
#
loop_
_entity.id
_entity.type
_entity.pdbx_description
1 polymer ?
#
loop_
_entity_poly.entity_id
_entity_poly.type
_entity_poly.pdbx_seq_one_letter_code
_entity_poly.pdbx_strand_id
1 'polypeptide(L)'
;MRYVRSSEIREEGDHEATAVIRFTEKMEILSSAPLNGGHAFTDTVFIMQVPHDYDGDYMTDLRSKRDQYGLPEDSVGFMTSAEVRYVFSTAEEVFEGGEAFVAATAGVTNCVEAGNALDRWDERKARSEGIYRRLIAGTINIVVVSSVPLDDAGKINLMIPLVEGKTLAMRDLGYTETGTTSDAMAIVSPPAADRSPFAGTGTYLGMSSARCVRKAVAECIRKRGESPETKDSLTMLAGAGIGSDMLWSCASALGLDESVRGGFEEVLRNMAGDPDICALVYGILSSGMMADKGCINGQVEGGMPEVLTDGTLAIFLAGKISEDRGGDSTVDLLRMRPLREEDVREYAEIAAYGLVAGVVGYMTGFSDD
;
A
#
# COMPACT_ATOMS: atom_id res chain seq x y z
N MET A 1 12.67 22.92 -12.79
CA MET A 1 13.99 22.33 -13.09
C MET A 1 14.48 22.70 -14.49
N ARG A 2 15.77 23.05 -14.65
CA ARG A 2 16.35 23.57 -15.92
C ARG A 2 16.20 22.64 -17.13
N TYR A 3 16.31 21.33 -16.95
CA TYR A 3 16.36 20.37 -18.06
C TYR A 3 14.99 19.93 -18.59
N VAL A 4 13.90 20.31 -17.92
CA VAL A 4 12.53 19.98 -18.31
C VAL A 4 11.93 21.15 -19.06
N ARG A 5 11.65 20.95 -20.36
CA ARG A 5 11.00 21.95 -21.21
C ARG A 5 9.49 21.96 -21.00
N SER A 6 8.87 20.79 -20.94
CA SER A 6 7.44 20.64 -20.69
C SER A 6 7.09 19.24 -20.18
N SER A 7 5.97 19.14 -19.47
CA SER A 7 5.30 17.89 -19.12
C SER A 7 3.81 18.07 -19.38
N GLU A 8 3.31 17.52 -20.48
CA GLU A 8 1.95 17.74 -20.98
C GLU A 8 1.16 16.44 -21.05
N ILE A 9 -0.16 16.53 -20.84
CA ILE A 9 -1.08 15.42 -21.07
C ILE A 9 -1.71 15.66 -22.44
N ARG A 10 -1.65 14.64 -23.30
CA ARG A 10 -2.35 14.62 -24.59
C ARG A 10 -3.57 13.72 -24.45
N GLU A 11 -4.75 14.33 -24.42
CA GLU A 11 -6.01 13.60 -24.37
C GLU A 11 -6.36 13.01 -25.74
N GLU A 12 -7.04 11.88 -25.71
CA GLU A 12 -7.42 11.09 -26.86
C GLU A 12 -8.93 10.80 -26.84
N GLY A 13 -9.42 10.07 -27.85
CA GLY A 13 -10.77 9.50 -27.80
C GLY A 13 -10.92 8.52 -26.63
N ASP A 14 -12.16 8.21 -26.26
CA ASP A 14 -12.50 7.14 -25.30
C ASP A 14 -11.84 7.24 -23.91
N HIS A 15 -11.54 8.47 -23.45
CA HIS A 15 -10.94 8.77 -22.14
C HIS A 15 -9.50 8.26 -21.94
N GLU A 16 -8.81 7.92 -23.02
CA GLU A 16 -7.37 7.64 -22.99
C GLU A 16 -6.56 8.94 -23.02
N ALA A 17 -5.36 8.89 -22.44
CA ALA A 17 -4.43 10.01 -22.48
C ALA A 17 -2.98 9.52 -22.43
N THR A 18 -2.10 10.28 -23.03
CA THR A 18 -0.65 10.04 -23.01
C THR A 18 0.07 11.23 -22.38
N ALA A 19 0.89 10.98 -21.37
CA ALA A 19 1.75 12.03 -20.82
C ALA A 19 3.03 12.11 -21.65
N VAL A 20 3.45 13.31 -22.03
CA VAL A 20 4.68 13.55 -22.79
C VAL A 20 5.57 14.52 -22.00
N ILE A 21 6.80 14.11 -21.74
CA ILE A 21 7.82 14.88 -21.04
C ILE A 21 8.89 15.22 -22.07
N ARG A 22 9.14 16.51 -22.27
CA ARG A 22 10.16 17.01 -23.19
C ARG A 22 11.27 17.68 -22.42
N PHE A 23 12.50 17.35 -22.77
CA PHE A 23 13.70 17.94 -22.20
C PHE A 23 14.20 19.10 -23.06
N THR A 24 15.02 19.96 -22.46
CA THR A 24 15.60 21.12 -23.16
C THR A 24 16.63 20.72 -24.22
N GLU A 25 17.25 19.56 -24.04
CA GLU A 25 18.30 18.97 -24.88
C GLU A 25 18.21 17.44 -24.84
N LYS A 26 19.03 16.73 -25.64
CA LYS A 26 19.12 15.27 -25.52
C LYS A 26 19.83 14.88 -24.23
N MET A 27 19.22 13.97 -23.49
CA MET A 27 19.65 13.51 -22.17
C MET A 27 20.02 12.03 -22.22
N GLU A 28 20.91 11.59 -21.32
CA GLU A 28 21.16 10.16 -21.11
C GLU A 28 20.07 9.57 -20.22
N ILE A 29 19.46 8.47 -20.66
CA ILE A 29 18.38 7.79 -19.94
C ILE A 29 18.80 6.34 -19.67
N LEU A 30 18.55 5.88 -18.44
CA LEU A 30 18.53 4.46 -18.09
C LEU A 30 17.15 4.10 -17.56
N SER A 31 16.45 3.18 -18.21
CA SER A 31 15.05 2.87 -17.86
C SER A 31 14.68 1.39 -18.01
N SER A 32 13.58 1.01 -17.36
CA SER A 32 12.88 -0.26 -17.57
C SER A 32 11.68 -0.13 -18.51
N ALA A 33 11.63 0.94 -19.32
CA ALA A 33 10.53 1.21 -20.23
C ALA A 33 10.45 0.16 -21.36
N PRO A 34 9.25 -0.22 -21.83
CA PRO A 34 9.13 -1.19 -22.92
C PRO A 34 9.72 -0.71 -24.26
N LEU A 35 9.44 0.54 -24.66
CA LEU A 35 9.99 1.11 -25.90
C LEU A 35 11.28 1.88 -25.60
N ASN A 36 12.36 1.51 -26.30
CA ASN A 36 13.69 2.10 -26.15
C ASN A 36 14.22 2.08 -24.69
N GLY A 37 13.88 1.03 -23.93
CA GLY A 37 14.40 0.79 -22.58
C GLY A 37 15.87 0.40 -22.55
N GLY A 38 16.44 0.33 -21.35
CA GLY A 38 17.89 0.25 -21.15
C GLY A 38 18.53 1.63 -21.32
N HIS A 39 19.67 1.69 -22.03
CA HIS A 39 20.34 2.96 -22.31
C HIS A 39 19.73 3.65 -23.54
N ALA A 40 19.34 4.90 -23.37
CA ALA A 40 18.84 5.74 -24.46
C ALA A 40 19.44 7.16 -24.39
N PHE A 41 19.43 7.84 -25.54
CA PHE A 41 19.86 9.24 -25.65
C PHE A 41 18.81 10.02 -26.46
N THR A 42 17.90 10.69 -25.75
CA THR A 42 16.73 11.36 -26.35
C THR A 42 16.34 12.60 -25.55
N ASP A 43 15.52 13.44 -26.13
CA ASP A 43 14.92 14.61 -25.47
C ASP A 43 13.45 14.37 -25.08
N THR A 44 12.90 13.17 -25.29
CA THR A 44 11.47 12.90 -25.13
C THR A 44 11.21 11.57 -24.42
N VAL A 45 10.38 11.61 -23.39
CA VAL A 45 9.78 10.43 -22.73
C VAL A 45 8.27 10.55 -22.81
N PHE A 46 7.56 9.44 -23.00
CA PHE A 46 6.10 9.44 -22.92
C PHE A 46 5.58 8.24 -22.12
N ILE A 47 4.40 8.40 -21.52
CA ILE A 47 3.68 7.36 -20.77
C ILE A 47 2.31 7.19 -21.42
N MET A 48 2.16 6.11 -22.17
CA MET A 48 0.94 5.76 -22.90
C MET A 48 -0.03 5.02 -21.97
N GLN A 49 -1.26 5.51 -21.85
CA GLN A 49 -2.32 4.77 -21.18
C GLN A 49 -2.74 3.56 -22.03
N VAL A 50 -3.02 2.44 -21.36
CA VAL A 50 -3.64 1.25 -21.95
C VAL A 50 -4.83 0.78 -21.10
N PRO A 51 -5.79 0.05 -21.69
CA PRO A 51 -6.88 -0.57 -20.93
C PRO A 51 -6.36 -1.59 -19.89
N HIS A 52 -7.23 -1.96 -18.94
CA HIS A 52 -6.90 -2.91 -17.86
C HIS A 52 -6.52 -4.30 -18.41
N ASP A 53 -7.31 -4.80 -19.35
CA ASP A 53 -7.21 -6.12 -19.96
C ASP A 53 -6.35 -6.09 -21.22
N TYR A 54 -5.38 -5.17 -21.28
CA TYR A 54 -4.49 -5.02 -22.40
C TYR A 54 -3.79 -6.34 -22.77
N ASP A 55 -4.10 -6.86 -23.95
CA ASP A 55 -3.55 -8.09 -24.53
C ASP A 55 -2.95 -7.87 -25.94
N GLY A 56 -2.78 -6.61 -26.31
CA GLY A 56 -2.28 -6.18 -27.63
C GLY A 56 -0.77 -6.34 -27.84
N ASP A 57 -0.32 -5.97 -29.04
CA ASP A 57 1.09 -5.88 -29.37
C ASP A 57 1.69 -4.55 -28.89
N TYR A 58 2.21 -4.59 -27.66
CA TYR A 58 2.71 -3.41 -26.95
C TYR A 58 3.78 -2.63 -27.71
N MET A 59 4.62 -3.31 -28.49
CA MET A 59 5.66 -2.64 -29.28
C MET A 59 5.05 -1.88 -30.45
N THR A 60 4.08 -2.49 -31.13
CA THR A 60 3.37 -1.85 -32.24
C THR A 60 2.54 -0.66 -31.76
N ASP A 61 1.86 -0.79 -30.62
CA ASP A 61 1.02 0.28 -30.07
C ASP A 61 1.86 1.48 -29.59
N LEU A 62 2.97 1.23 -28.88
CA LEU A 62 3.90 2.29 -28.46
C LEU A 62 4.52 3.03 -29.66
N ARG A 63 4.89 2.32 -30.72
CA ARG A 63 5.41 2.95 -31.96
C ARG A 63 4.32 3.76 -32.66
N SER A 64 3.12 3.22 -32.76
CA SER A 64 1.96 3.91 -33.34
C SER A 64 1.64 5.18 -32.56
N LYS A 65 1.71 5.14 -31.22
CA LYS A 65 1.50 6.30 -30.36
C LYS A 65 2.57 7.37 -30.53
N ARG A 66 3.83 6.96 -30.58
CA ARG A 66 4.98 7.83 -30.87
C ARG A 66 4.77 8.57 -32.20
N ASP A 67 4.40 7.82 -33.25
CA ASP A 67 4.21 8.35 -34.60
C ASP A 67 2.97 9.27 -34.68
N GLN A 68 1.87 8.92 -34.02
CA GLN A 68 0.64 9.72 -33.90
C GLN A 68 0.93 11.14 -33.37
N TYR A 69 1.83 11.26 -32.39
CA TYR A 69 2.22 12.54 -31.80
C TYR A 69 3.45 13.20 -32.42
N GLY A 70 4.02 12.60 -33.47
CA GLY A 70 5.25 13.08 -34.11
C GLY A 70 6.42 13.15 -33.13
N LEU A 71 6.51 12.18 -32.20
CA LEU A 71 7.62 12.10 -31.27
C LEU A 71 8.87 11.52 -31.97
N PRO A 72 10.09 11.94 -31.58
CA PRO A 72 11.32 11.39 -32.15
C PRO A 72 11.41 9.87 -32.07
N GLU A 73 12.07 9.22 -33.04
CA GLU A 73 12.20 7.75 -33.07
C GLU A 73 12.88 7.17 -31.83
N ASP A 74 13.79 7.95 -31.22
CA ASP A 74 14.55 7.61 -30.01
C ASP A 74 13.79 7.86 -28.69
N SER A 75 12.53 8.29 -28.76
CA SER A 75 11.71 8.55 -27.56
C SER A 75 11.57 7.30 -26.71
N VAL A 76 11.70 7.44 -25.39
CA VAL A 76 11.48 6.34 -24.44
C VAL A 76 10.00 6.27 -24.08
N GLY A 77 9.39 5.10 -24.26
CA GLY A 77 7.94 4.92 -24.11
C GLY A 77 7.57 3.95 -23.00
N PHE A 78 6.83 4.44 -22.02
CA PHE A 78 6.21 3.69 -20.93
C PHE A 78 4.77 3.33 -21.25
N MET A 79 4.25 2.33 -20.54
CA MET A 79 2.83 1.97 -20.55
C MET A 79 2.26 2.09 -19.14
N THR A 80 1.00 2.46 -19.04
CA THR A 80 0.32 2.53 -17.77
C THR A 80 -1.14 2.13 -17.92
N SER A 81 -1.65 1.33 -17.00
CA SER A 81 -3.10 1.12 -16.91
C SER A 81 -3.80 2.24 -16.11
N ALA A 82 -3.02 3.10 -15.44
CA ALA A 82 -3.56 4.19 -14.65
C ALA A 82 -4.04 5.34 -15.54
N GLU A 83 -5.14 5.98 -15.15
CA GLU A 83 -5.82 7.00 -15.94
C GLU A 83 -5.01 8.30 -15.97
N VAL A 84 -4.12 8.42 -16.97
CA VAL A 84 -3.08 9.45 -17.07
C VAL A 84 -3.65 10.84 -16.86
N ARG A 85 -4.81 11.14 -17.47
CA ARG A 85 -5.50 12.42 -17.34
C ARG A 85 -5.72 12.85 -15.90
N TYR A 86 -5.99 11.91 -15.01
CA TYR A 86 -6.34 12.19 -13.62
C TYR A 86 -5.16 12.03 -12.68
N VAL A 87 -4.32 11.01 -12.90
CA VAL A 87 -3.28 10.66 -11.92
C VAL A 87 -1.94 11.31 -12.19
N PHE A 88 -1.65 11.70 -13.44
CA PHE A 88 -0.33 12.22 -13.81
C PHE A 88 0.03 13.41 -12.91
N SER A 89 1.16 13.29 -12.23
CA SER A 89 1.61 14.27 -11.25
C SER A 89 3.10 14.49 -11.35
N THR A 90 3.49 15.73 -11.13
CA THR A 90 4.89 16.15 -11.14
C THR A 90 5.29 16.73 -9.80
N ALA A 91 6.54 16.57 -9.43
CA ALA A 91 7.14 17.24 -8.29
C ALA A 91 8.52 17.76 -8.66
N GLU A 92 8.97 18.77 -7.92
CA GLU A 92 10.33 19.28 -7.94
C GLU A 92 10.79 19.44 -6.50
N GLU A 93 12.00 18.99 -6.20
CA GLU A 93 12.60 19.13 -4.87
C GLU A 93 14.08 19.49 -5.00
N VAL A 94 14.54 20.33 -4.06
CA VAL A 94 15.94 20.72 -3.93
C VAL A 94 16.38 20.46 -2.50
N PHE A 95 17.52 19.79 -2.34
CA PHE A 95 18.12 19.55 -1.04
C PHE A 95 19.63 19.76 -1.13
N GLU A 96 20.17 20.73 -0.38
CA GLU A 96 21.63 20.99 -0.28
C GLU A 96 22.35 21.03 -1.65
N GLY A 97 21.69 21.56 -2.68
CA GLY A 97 22.23 21.67 -4.05
C GLY A 97 21.95 20.48 -4.98
N GLY A 98 21.39 19.38 -4.48
CA GLY A 98 20.81 18.31 -5.31
C GLY A 98 19.39 18.67 -5.74
N GLU A 99 19.14 18.77 -7.04
CA GLU A 99 17.83 19.10 -7.62
C GLU A 99 17.31 17.92 -8.44
N ALA A 100 16.04 17.58 -8.23
CA ALA A 100 15.36 16.54 -8.98
C ALA A 100 13.95 17.00 -9.39
N PHE A 101 13.56 16.65 -10.61
CA PHE A 101 12.18 16.68 -11.08
C PHE A 101 11.69 15.24 -11.23
N VAL A 102 10.46 14.99 -10.81
CA VAL A 102 9.79 13.70 -11.01
C VAL A 102 8.48 13.92 -11.74
N ALA A 103 8.22 13.11 -12.76
CA ALA A 103 6.90 12.91 -13.34
C ALA A 103 6.48 11.46 -13.09
N ALA A 104 5.27 11.26 -12.59
CA ALA A 104 4.78 9.93 -12.25
C ALA A 104 3.32 9.73 -12.64
N THR A 105 2.96 8.47 -12.84
CA THR A 105 1.57 7.98 -12.81
C THR A 105 1.52 6.86 -11.79
N ALA A 106 0.48 6.79 -10.97
CA ALA A 106 0.27 5.69 -10.06
C ALA A 106 -1.19 5.26 -10.03
N GLY A 107 -1.39 3.95 -9.98
CA GLY A 107 -2.58 3.34 -9.43
C GLY A 107 -2.19 2.07 -8.68
N VAL A 108 -2.95 1.71 -7.66
CA VAL A 108 -2.55 0.68 -6.69
C VAL A 108 -3.58 -0.44 -6.56
N THR A 109 -4.46 -0.59 -7.57
CA THR A 109 -5.47 -1.65 -7.62
C THR A 109 -4.89 -3.06 -7.72
N ASN A 110 -3.65 -3.19 -8.22
CA ASN A 110 -2.87 -4.44 -8.24
C ASN A 110 -1.56 -4.31 -7.43
N CYS A 111 -1.67 -3.78 -6.21
CA CYS A 111 -0.55 -3.65 -5.29
C CYS A 111 -0.01 -5.01 -4.83
N VAL A 112 1.32 -5.09 -4.68
CA VAL A 112 2.02 -6.31 -4.23
C VAL A 112 3.09 -5.98 -3.18
N GLU A 113 3.27 -6.89 -2.24
CA GLU A 113 4.43 -6.90 -1.35
C GLU A 113 5.56 -7.70 -2.02
N ALA A 114 6.70 -7.05 -2.26
CA ALA A 114 7.82 -7.67 -2.94
C ALA A 114 8.35 -8.89 -2.19
N GLY A 115 8.46 -10.03 -2.88
CA GLY A 115 8.96 -11.29 -2.32
C GLY A 115 7.87 -12.24 -1.80
N ASN A 116 6.63 -11.76 -1.63
CA ASN A 116 5.50 -12.62 -1.28
C ASN A 116 5.00 -13.40 -2.51
N ALA A 117 4.49 -14.61 -2.28
CA ALA A 117 3.88 -15.41 -3.33
C ALA A 117 2.63 -14.69 -3.87
N LEU A 118 2.46 -14.71 -5.19
CA LEU A 118 1.22 -14.27 -5.84
C LEU A 118 0.18 -15.40 -5.79
N ASP A 119 -0.23 -15.82 -4.59
CA ASP A 119 -1.32 -16.77 -4.35
C ASP A 119 -2.72 -16.14 -4.62
N ARG A 120 -3.83 -16.88 -4.50
CA ARG A 120 -5.20 -16.33 -4.53
C ARG A 120 -5.52 -15.35 -5.67
N TRP A 121 -5.02 -15.66 -6.88
CA TRP A 121 -5.18 -14.78 -8.05
C TRP A 121 -6.66 -14.47 -8.34
N ASP A 122 -7.56 -15.43 -8.13
CA ASP A 122 -8.99 -15.25 -8.36
C ASP A 122 -9.62 -14.22 -7.40
N GLU A 123 -9.23 -14.21 -6.12
CA GLU A 123 -9.68 -13.21 -5.13
C GLU A 123 -9.12 -11.82 -5.46
N ARG A 124 -7.82 -11.74 -5.81
CA ARG A 124 -7.18 -10.48 -6.23
C ARG A 124 -7.79 -9.93 -7.51
N LYS A 125 -8.08 -10.80 -8.48
CA LYS A 125 -8.74 -10.44 -9.72
C LYS A 125 -10.16 -9.98 -9.46
N ALA A 126 -10.94 -10.68 -8.65
CA ALA A 126 -12.28 -10.25 -8.25
C ALA A 126 -12.27 -8.90 -7.52
N ARG A 127 -11.24 -8.63 -6.68
CA ARG A 127 -11.01 -7.32 -6.05
C ARG A 127 -10.69 -6.25 -7.08
N SER A 128 -9.72 -6.51 -7.96
CA SER A 128 -9.37 -5.61 -9.06
C SER A 128 -10.57 -5.34 -9.95
N GLU A 129 -11.43 -6.33 -10.22
CA GLU A 129 -12.68 -6.22 -10.99
C GLU A 129 -13.80 -5.48 -10.23
N GLY A 130 -13.86 -5.61 -8.90
CA GLY A 130 -14.78 -4.87 -8.04
C GLY A 130 -14.42 -3.38 -7.96
N ILE A 131 -13.12 -3.09 -7.89
CA ILE A 131 -12.57 -1.74 -8.02
C ILE A 131 -12.68 -1.26 -9.47
N TYR A 132 -12.52 -2.13 -10.48
CA TYR A 132 -12.68 -1.87 -11.92
C TYR A 132 -14.01 -1.25 -12.30
N ARG A 133 -15.11 -1.73 -11.68
CA ARG A 133 -16.43 -1.11 -11.85
C ARG A 133 -16.47 0.36 -11.39
N ARG A 134 -15.42 0.85 -10.72
CA ARG A 134 -15.23 2.21 -10.22
C ARG A 134 -13.95 2.91 -10.77
N LEU A 135 -12.86 2.20 -11.09
CA LEU A 135 -11.51 2.68 -11.49
C LEU A 135 -10.72 1.58 -12.26
N ILE A 136 -9.98 1.86 -13.35
CA ILE A 136 -9.23 0.90 -14.22
C ILE A 136 -8.08 0.20 -13.44
N ALA A 137 -7.25 -0.68 -14.02
CA ALA A 137 -6.05 -1.20 -13.31
C ALA A 137 -5.06 -0.07 -12.98
N GLY A 138 -4.11 -0.30 -12.08
CA GLY A 138 -3.09 0.68 -11.71
C GLY A 138 -1.67 0.15 -11.83
N THR A 139 -0.77 0.97 -12.37
CA THR A 139 0.68 0.73 -12.40
C THR A 139 1.41 1.98 -11.93
N ILE A 140 2.61 1.83 -11.36
CA ILE A 140 3.44 2.97 -10.95
C ILE A 140 4.58 3.17 -11.96
N ASN A 141 4.54 4.27 -12.70
CA ASN A 141 5.60 4.71 -13.58
C ASN A 141 6.25 5.97 -13.03
N ILE A 142 7.57 6.03 -12.99
CA ILE A 142 8.33 7.16 -12.42
C ILE A 142 9.44 7.57 -13.37
N VAL A 143 9.43 8.82 -13.83
CA VAL A 143 10.51 9.44 -14.61
C VAL A 143 11.18 10.48 -13.73
N VAL A 144 12.45 10.27 -13.41
CA VAL A 144 13.23 11.20 -12.59
C VAL A 144 14.28 11.88 -13.45
N VAL A 145 14.33 13.20 -13.38
CA VAL A 145 15.34 14.02 -14.04
C VAL A 145 16.29 14.55 -12.98
N SER A 146 17.57 14.20 -13.12
CA SER A 146 18.69 14.63 -12.28
C SER A 146 19.28 15.93 -12.81
N SER A 147 19.62 16.88 -11.93
CA SER A 147 20.34 18.09 -12.32
C SER A 147 21.83 17.84 -12.53
N VAL A 148 22.32 16.67 -12.11
CA VAL A 148 23.73 16.27 -12.14
C VAL A 148 23.93 15.18 -13.20
N PRO A 149 25.01 15.25 -14.01
CA PRO A 149 25.40 14.15 -14.90
C PRO A 149 25.75 12.89 -14.12
N LEU A 150 25.21 11.75 -14.51
CA LEU A 150 25.45 10.45 -13.87
C LEU A 150 26.06 9.48 -14.85
N ASP A 151 26.99 8.64 -14.41
CA ASP A 151 27.36 7.46 -15.20
C ASP A 151 26.33 6.33 -14.98
N ASP A 152 26.55 5.17 -15.60
CA ASP A 152 25.60 4.06 -15.50
C ASP A 152 25.51 3.50 -14.07
N ALA A 153 26.62 3.48 -13.34
CA ALA A 153 26.64 3.06 -11.94
C ALA A 153 25.89 4.05 -11.06
N GLY A 154 26.04 5.36 -11.30
CA GLY A 154 25.30 6.42 -10.62
C GLY A 154 23.80 6.35 -10.90
N LYS A 155 23.39 6.11 -12.15
CA LYS A 155 21.98 5.89 -12.50
C LYS A 155 21.43 4.65 -11.79
N ILE A 156 22.11 3.51 -11.84
CA ILE A 156 21.67 2.30 -11.12
C ILE A 156 21.61 2.56 -9.60
N ASN A 157 22.59 3.26 -9.03
CA ASN A 157 22.62 3.58 -7.61
C ASN A 157 21.46 4.50 -7.20
N LEU A 158 21.03 5.42 -8.07
CA LEU A 158 19.87 6.28 -7.83
C LEU A 158 18.54 5.51 -7.85
N MET A 159 18.42 4.36 -8.53
CA MET A 159 17.17 3.56 -8.49
C MET A 159 16.78 3.15 -7.06
N ILE A 160 17.76 2.95 -6.16
CA ILE A 160 17.52 2.55 -4.77
C ILE A 160 16.63 3.59 -4.04
N PRO A 161 17.03 4.88 -3.90
CA PRO A 161 16.17 5.88 -3.27
C PRO A 161 14.85 6.15 -4.02
N LEU A 162 14.75 5.86 -5.33
CA LEU A 162 13.47 5.95 -6.04
C LEU A 162 12.49 4.87 -5.56
N VAL A 163 12.96 3.63 -5.45
CA VAL A 163 12.15 2.51 -4.94
C VAL A 163 11.76 2.76 -3.49
N GLU A 164 12.70 3.19 -2.65
CA GLU A 164 12.42 3.58 -1.26
C GLU A 164 11.40 4.72 -1.18
N GLY A 165 11.56 5.77 -2.00
CA GLY A 165 10.62 6.90 -2.06
C GLY A 165 9.21 6.49 -2.47
N LYS A 166 9.08 5.60 -3.46
CA LYS A 166 7.80 5.01 -3.88
C LYS A 166 7.16 4.19 -2.75
N THR A 167 7.93 3.31 -2.11
CA THR A 167 7.42 2.49 -1.00
C THR A 167 7.01 3.34 0.20
N LEU A 168 7.76 4.40 0.52
CA LEU A 168 7.37 5.35 1.56
C LEU A 168 6.09 6.12 1.21
N ALA A 169 5.88 6.48 -0.06
CA ALA A 169 4.62 7.10 -0.49
C ALA A 169 3.41 6.21 -0.24
N MET A 170 3.54 4.92 -0.55
CA MET A 170 2.50 3.92 -0.31
C MET A 170 2.26 3.73 1.20
N ARG A 171 3.34 3.61 2.00
CA ARG A 171 3.23 3.49 3.45
C ARG A 171 2.59 4.70 4.13
N ASP A 172 2.88 5.91 3.66
CA ASP A 172 2.25 7.13 4.17
C ASP A 172 0.73 7.15 3.97
N LEU A 173 0.24 6.42 2.96
CA LEU A 173 -1.17 6.26 2.66
C LEU A 173 -1.77 5.00 3.28
N GLY A 174 -1.02 4.29 4.12
CA GLY A 174 -1.47 3.11 4.87
C GLY A 174 -1.33 1.78 4.13
N TYR A 175 -0.69 1.74 2.96
CA TYR A 175 -0.43 0.49 2.26
C TYR A 175 0.73 -0.26 2.90
N THR A 176 0.60 -1.59 2.95
CA THR A 176 1.68 -2.50 3.36
C THR A 176 2.57 -2.90 2.18
N GLU A 177 1.99 -2.86 0.99
CA GLU A 177 2.56 -3.19 -0.29
C GLU A 177 3.64 -2.19 -0.72
N THR A 178 4.56 -2.66 -1.54
CA THR A 178 5.78 -1.91 -1.89
C THR A 178 5.78 -1.38 -3.32
N GLY A 179 4.81 -1.79 -4.14
CA GLY A 179 4.68 -1.43 -5.55
C GLY A 179 3.52 -2.16 -6.23
N THR A 180 3.52 -2.19 -7.56
CA THR A 180 2.61 -3.01 -8.39
C THR A 180 3.39 -4.09 -9.13
N THR A 181 2.68 -5.01 -9.80
CA THR A 181 3.29 -6.09 -10.58
C THR A 181 4.14 -5.64 -11.76
N SER A 182 3.96 -4.40 -12.23
CA SER A 182 4.58 -3.88 -13.46
C SER A 182 5.03 -2.44 -13.31
N ASP A 183 5.64 -2.11 -12.18
CA ASP A 183 6.26 -0.80 -11.98
C ASP A 183 7.40 -0.58 -12.99
N ALA A 184 7.55 0.64 -13.49
CA ALA A 184 8.67 1.01 -14.33
C ALA A 184 9.26 2.38 -14.00
N MET A 185 10.56 2.53 -14.22
CA MET A 185 11.31 3.73 -13.84
C MET A 185 12.26 4.18 -14.96
N ALA A 186 12.47 5.49 -15.07
CA ALA A 186 13.54 6.10 -15.86
C ALA A 186 14.34 7.08 -15.01
N ILE A 187 15.65 7.03 -15.17
CA ILE A 187 16.56 8.05 -14.68
C ILE A 187 17.13 8.80 -15.88
N VAL A 188 16.89 10.10 -15.90
CA VAL A 188 17.31 11.02 -16.94
C VAL A 188 18.37 11.94 -16.34
N SER A 189 19.55 12.02 -16.96
CA SER A 189 20.62 12.92 -16.51
C SER A 189 21.25 13.65 -17.69
N PRO A 190 21.73 14.90 -17.50
CA PRO A 190 22.42 15.62 -18.56
C PRO A 190 23.70 14.88 -18.97
N PRO A 191 24.07 14.90 -20.26
CA PRO A 191 25.35 14.36 -20.70
C PRO A 191 26.49 15.27 -20.24
N ALA A 192 27.59 14.68 -19.76
CA ALA A 192 28.83 15.40 -19.49
C ALA A 192 30.03 14.45 -19.51
N ALA A 193 31.24 15.02 -19.61
CA ALA A 193 32.48 14.24 -19.47
C ALA A 193 32.74 13.84 -18.02
N ASP A 194 32.49 14.76 -17.08
CA ASP A 194 32.55 14.49 -15.64
C ASP A 194 31.17 14.07 -15.15
N ARG A 195 31.07 12.81 -14.68
CA ARG A 195 29.81 12.17 -14.31
C ARG A 195 29.95 11.53 -12.93
N SER A 196 28.93 11.68 -12.09
CA SER A 196 28.94 11.10 -10.75
C SER A 196 28.58 9.61 -10.80
N PRO A 197 29.37 8.73 -10.16
CA PRO A 197 29.01 7.34 -9.93
C PRO A 197 28.14 7.14 -8.67
N PHE A 198 27.88 8.19 -7.88
CA PHE A 198 27.18 8.11 -6.61
C PHE A 198 25.93 9.00 -6.61
N ALA A 199 24.79 8.38 -6.32
CA ALA A 199 23.49 9.05 -6.26
C ALA A 199 22.48 8.35 -5.31
N GLY A 200 22.97 7.47 -4.43
CA GLY A 200 22.15 6.74 -3.47
C GLY A 200 21.54 7.63 -2.38
N THR A 201 20.76 7.02 -1.48
CA THR A 201 19.89 7.68 -0.49
C THR A 201 20.58 8.71 0.41
N GLY A 202 21.89 8.54 0.67
CA GLY A 202 22.67 9.48 1.48
C GLY A 202 23.22 10.71 0.73
N THR A 203 23.11 10.73 -0.60
CA THR A 203 23.58 11.86 -1.42
C THR A 203 22.51 12.94 -1.53
N TYR A 204 22.90 14.18 -1.81
CA TYR A 204 21.95 15.29 -1.99
C TYR A 204 20.94 15.05 -3.11
N LEU A 205 21.41 14.49 -4.23
CA LEU A 205 20.55 14.08 -5.35
C LEU A 205 19.64 12.91 -4.97
N GLY A 206 20.14 11.91 -4.25
CA GLY A 206 19.34 10.78 -3.79
C GLY A 206 18.23 11.21 -2.82
N MET A 207 18.54 12.11 -1.88
CA MET A 207 17.57 12.68 -0.95
C MET A 207 16.50 13.52 -1.66
N SER A 208 16.90 14.42 -2.57
CA SER A 208 15.93 15.23 -3.31
C SER A 208 15.05 14.35 -4.21
N SER A 209 15.64 13.37 -4.90
CA SER A 209 14.91 12.42 -5.73
C SER A 209 13.92 11.57 -4.94
N ALA A 210 14.34 10.99 -3.80
CA ALA A 210 13.44 10.20 -2.94
C ALA A 210 12.25 11.03 -2.42
N ARG A 211 12.50 12.27 -1.95
CA ARG A 211 11.43 13.19 -1.52
C ARG A 211 10.48 13.53 -2.66
N CYS A 212 11.05 13.77 -3.84
CA CYS A 212 10.30 14.11 -5.04
C CYS A 212 9.40 12.95 -5.49
N VAL A 213 9.93 11.73 -5.54
CA VAL A 213 9.14 10.51 -5.82
C VAL A 213 8.05 10.31 -4.77
N ARG A 214 8.41 10.40 -3.48
CA ARG A 214 7.46 10.21 -2.39
C ARG A 214 6.24 11.13 -2.53
N LYS A 215 6.49 12.39 -2.86
CA LYS A 215 5.45 13.41 -3.09
C LYS A 215 4.63 13.14 -4.35
N ALA A 216 5.29 12.89 -5.49
CA ALA A 216 4.61 12.69 -6.76
C ALA A 216 3.73 11.42 -6.76
N VAL A 217 4.24 10.31 -6.23
CA VAL A 217 3.50 9.04 -6.14
C VAL A 217 2.32 9.17 -5.17
N ALA A 218 2.52 9.77 -4.00
CA ALA A 218 1.43 9.99 -3.05
C ALA A 218 0.32 10.87 -3.66
N GLU A 219 0.69 11.89 -4.42
CA GLU A 219 -0.26 12.75 -5.13
C GLU A 219 -1.03 11.99 -6.21
N CYS A 220 -0.36 11.12 -6.99
CA CYS A 220 -1.03 10.28 -7.98
C CYS A 220 -2.12 9.40 -7.34
N ILE A 221 -1.78 8.72 -6.23
CA ILE A 221 -2.71 7.83 -5.51
C ILE A 221 -3.88 8.63 -4.91
N ARG A 222 -3.60 9.79 -4.31
CA ARG A 222 -4.64 10.68 -3.76
C ARG A 222 -5.59 11.19 -4.82
N LYS A 223 -5.08 11.66 -5.97
CA LYS A 223 -5.92 12.13 -7.09
C LYS A 223 -6.84 11.04 -7.63
N ARG A 224 -6.37 9.80 -7.62
CA ARG A 224 -7.18 8.65 -8.00
C ARG A 224 -8.25 8.28 -6.97
N GLY A 225 -8.09 8.71 -5.72
CA GLY A 225 -9.01 8.41 -4.63
C GLY A 225 -8.89 6.98 -4.11
N GLU A 226 -7.74 6.34 -4.30
CA GLU A 226 -7.49 4.98 -3.79
C GLU A 226 -7.02 5.00 -2.33
N SER A 227 -7.55 4.08 -1.52
CA SER A 227 -7.11 3.83 -0.15
C SER A 227 -6.89 2.32 0.05
N PRO A 228 -6.06 1.94 1.02
CA PRO A 228 -5.97 0.54 1.45
C PRO A 228 -7.35 -0.01 1.81
N GLU A 229 -7.50 -1.32 1.71
CA GLU A 229 -8.71 -1.99 2.11
C GLU A 229 -8.88 -1.90 3.63
N THR A 230 -10.01 -1.37 4.07
CA THR A 230 -10.41 -1.37 5.47
C THR A 230 -10.81 -2.79 5.86
N LYS A 231 -10.23 -3.30 6.94
CA LYS A 231 -10.60 -4.59 7.51
C LYS A 231 -11.54 -4.36 8.69
N ASP A 232 -12.58 -5.17 8.79
CA ASP A 232 -13.36 -5.25 10.03
C ASP A 232 -12.58 -6.04 11.09
N SER A 233 -13.04 -5.97 12.34
CA SER A 233 -12.35 -6.62 13.46
C SER A 233 -12.25 -8.14 13.31
N LEU A 234 -13.24 -8.80 12.69
CA LEU A 234 -13.20 -10.25 12.45
C LEU A 234 -12.13 -10.64 11.42
N THR A 235 -12.01 -9.85 10.36
CA THR A 235 -10.96 -10.04 9.33
C THR A 235 -9.57 -9.82 9.94
N MET A 236 -9.43 -8.83 10.84
CA MET A 236 -8.18 -8.62 11.57
C MET A 236 -7.82 -9.81 12.47
N LEU A 237 -8.80 -10.31 13.24
CA LEU A 237 -8.63 -11.46 14.14
C LEU A 237 -8.31 -12.74 13.37
N ALA A 238 -8.99 -12.99 12.25
CA ALA A 238 -8.69 -14.12 11.36
C ALA A 238 -7.25 -14.05 10.83
N GLY A 239 -6.79 -12.84 10.45
CA GLY A 239 -5.39 -12.61 10.07
C GLY A 239 -4.38 -12.85 11.20
N ALA A 240 -4.81 -12.78 12.45
CA ALA A 240 -4.03 -13.11 13.65
C ALA A 240 -4.18 -14.57 14.12
N GLY A 241 -4.85 -15.42 13.32
CA GLY A 241 -5.06 -16.84 13.62
C GLY A 241 -6.33 -17.17 14.40
N ILE A 242 -7.18 -16.17 14.70
CA ILE A 242 -8.42 -16.36 15.46
C ILE A 242 -9.59 -16.58 14.49
N GLY A 243 -9.99 -17.85 14.33
CA GLY A 243 -11.12 -18.24 13.48
C GLY A 243 -12.49 -18.07 14.14
N SER A 244 -13.56 -18.17 13.34
CA SER A 244 -14.94 -18.09 13.83
C SER A 244 -15.28 -19.16 14.87
N ASP A 245 -14.77 -20.38 14.69
CA ASP A 245 -15.00 -21.48 15.65
C ASP A 245 -14.33 -21.22 17.01
N MET A 246 -13.15 -20.58 17.02
CA MET A 246 -12.49 -20.16 18.26
C MET A 246 -13.30 -19.09 19.00
N LEU A 247 -13.85 -18.12 18.27
CA LEU A 247 -14.74 -17.11 18.84
C LEU A 247 -16.01 -17.75 19.42
N TRP A 248 -16.56 -18.76 18.75
CA TRP A 248 -17.68 -19.54 19.26
C TRP A 248 -17.31 -20.34 20.53
N SER A 249 -16.15 -20.99 20.58
CA SER A 249 -15.67 -21.70 21.77
C SER A 249 -15.60 -20.77 23.00
N CYS A 250 -15.19 -19.52 22.82
CA CYS A 250 -15.23 -18.51 23.87
C CYS A 250 -16.67 -18.20 24.30
N ALA A 251 -17.58 -17.99 23.36
CA ALA A 251 -18.97 -17.69 23.65
C ALA A 251 -19.68 -18.85 24.37
N SER A 252 -19.39 -20.09 23.96
CA SER A 252 -19.90 -21.30 24.59
C SER A 252 -19.33 -21.49 26.00
N ALA A 253 -18.05 -21.14 26.23
CA ALA A 253 -17.45 -21.13 27.57
C ALA A 253 -18.15 -20.14 28.52
N LEU A 254 -18.73 -19.06 28.01
CA LEU A 254 -19.58 -18.12 28.76
C LEU A 254 -21.03 -18.61 28.96
N GLY A 255 -21.34 -19.83 28.54
CA GLY A 255 -22.64 -20.46 28.77
C GLY A 255 -23.66 -20.27 27.64
N LEU A 256 -23.26 -19.79 26.46
CA LEU A 256 -24.15 -19.79 25.30
C LEU A 256 -24.31 -21.22 24.73
N ASP A 257 -25.56 -21.62 24.53
CA ASP A 257 -25.92 -22.91 23.93
C ASP A 257 -25.78 -22.90 22.40
N GLU A 258 -25.53 -24.06 21.80
CA GLU A 258 -25.43 -24.22 20.34
C GLU A 258 -26.68 -23.72 19.59
N SER A 259 -27.85 -23.73 20.23
CA SER A 259 -29.10 -23.21 19.66
C SER A 259 -29.07 -21.71 19.36
N VAL A 260 -28.23 -20.92 20.05
CA VAL A 260 -28.12 -19.47 19.86
C VAL A 260 -26.91 -19.06 19.02
N ARG A 261 -26.10 -20.02 18.55
CA ARG A 261 -24.89 -19.77 17.76
C ARG A 261 -25.13 -18.86 16.57
N GLY A 262 -26.18 -19.13 15.78
CA GLY A 262 -26.51 -18.31 14.62
C GLY A 262 -26.81 -16.85 14.98
N GLY A 263 -27.48 -16.62 16.10
CA GLY A 263 -27.75 -15.28 16.63
C GLY A 263 -26.49 -14.58 17.10
N PHE A 264 -25.59 -15.30 17.78
CA PHE A 264 -24.28 -14.78 18.19
C PHE A 264 -23.44 -14.37 16.98
N GLU A 265 -23.32 -15.23 15.97
CA GLU A 265 -22.57 -14.95 14.75
C GLU A 265 -23.16 -13.78 13.95
N GLU A 266 -24.46 -13.55 14.03
CA GLU A 266 -25.12 -12.38 13.43
C GLU A 266 -24.78 -11.09 14.20
N VAL A 267 -24.93 -11.06 15.52
CA VAL A 267 -24.59 -9.89 16.35
C VAL A 267 -23.09 -9.56 16.21
N LEU A 268 -22.24 -10.59 16.26
CA LEU A 268 -20.81 -10.46 16.08
C LEU A 268 -20.45 -9.81 14.74
N ARG A 269 -21.05 -10.26 13.62
CA ARG A 269 -20.84 -9.65 12.30
C ARG A 269 -21.35 -8.21 12.23
N ASN A 270 -22.47 -7.90 12.86
CA ASN A 270 -23.02 -6.54 12.89
C ASN A 270 -22.11 -5.57 13.66
N MET A 271 -21.52 -6.03 14.76
CA MET A 271 -20.58 -5.24 15.56
C MET A 271 -19.18 -5.19 14.94
N ALA A 272 -18.79 -6.19 14.16
CA ALA A 272 -17.43 -6.32 13.66
C ALA A 272 -16.93 -5.10 12.87
N GLY A 273 -17.84 -4.41 12.18
CA GLY A 273 -17.58 -3.21 11.38
C GLY A 273 -17.72 -1.89 12.13
N ASP A 274 -18.00 -1.89 13.43
CA ASP A 274 -18.03 -0.66 14.23
C ASP A 274 -16.62 -0.04 14.28
N PRO A 275 -16.49 1.28 14.00
CA PRO A 275 -15.18 1.94 13.94
C PRO A 275 -14.40 1.90 15.25
N ASP A 276 -15.06 2.00 16.41
CA ASP A 276 -14.38 2.01 17.70
C ASP A 276 -13.89 0.59 18.05
N ILE A 277 -14.70 -0.44 17.77
CA ILE A 277 -14.29 -1.84 17.92
C ILE A 277 -13.10 -2.15 17.00
N CYS A 278 -13.16 -1.74 15.74
CA CYS A 278 -12.06 -1.91 14.78
C CYS A 278 -10.78 -1.22 15.27
N ALA A 279 -10.88 0.00 15.79
CA ALA A 279 -9.73 0.76 16.29
C ALA A 279 -9.07 0.08 17.48
N LEU A 280 -9.86 -0.45 18.43
CA LEU A 280 -9.35 -1.15 19.60
C LEU A 280 -8.70 -2.48 19.22
N VAL A 281 -9.35 -3.29 18.40
CA VAL A 281 -8.78 -4.57 17.92
C VAL A 281 -7.49 -4.32 17.13
N TYR A 282 -7.49 -3.34 16.22
CA TYR A 282 -6.28 -2.95 15.48
C TYR A 282 -5.16 -2.51 16.42
N GLY A 283 -5.47 -1.72 17.45
CA GLY A 283 -4.51 -1.23 18.44
C GLY A 283 -3.89 -2.37 19.26
N ILE A 284 -4.69 -3.33 19.72
CA ILE A 284 -4.23 -4.50 20.47
C ILE A 284 -3.28 -5.34 19.59
N LEU A 285 -3.74 -5.73 18.39
CA LEU A 285 -2.97 -6.58 17.49
C LEU A 285 -1.69 -5.91 17.02
N SER A 286 -1.74 -4.63 16.62
CA SER A 286 -0.55 -3.89 16.14
C SER A 286 0.49 -3.72 17.24
N SER A 287 0.05 -3.42 18.46
CA SER A 287 0.95 -3.30 19.61
C SER A 287 1.58 -4.65 19.97
N GLY A 288 0.79 -5.73 19.93
CA GLY A 288 1.27 -7.10 20.10
C GLY A 288 2.31 -7.51 19.05
N MET A 289 2.06 -7.21 17.77
CA MET A 289 3.01 -7.48 16.69
C MET A 289 4.32 -6.70 16.84
N MET A 290 4.29 -5.47 17.36
CA MET A 290 5.50 -4.70 17.66
C MET A 290 6.23 -5.26 18.89
N ALA A 291 5.50 -5.73 19.90
CA ALA A 291 6.07 -6.39 21.05
C ALA A 291 6.73 -7.72 20.66
N ASP A 292 6.15 -8.53 19.76
CA ASP A 292 6.79 -9.77 19.27
C ASP A 292 8.16 -9.51 18.63
N LYS A 293 8.34 -8.31 18.06
CA LYS A 293 9.58 -7.85 17.44
C LYS A 293 10.54 -7.15 18.41
N GLY A 294 10.19 -7.05 19.69
CA GLY A 294 10.98 -6.31 20.69
C GLY A 294 11.03 -4.80 20.44
N CYS A 295 10.02 -4.26 19.75
CA CYS A 295 10.00 -2.84 19.36
C CYS A 295 9.35 -1.92 20.42
N ILE A 296 8.93 -2.45 21.58
CA ILE A 296 8.38 -1.63 22.66
C ILE A 296 9.50 -1.20 23.61
N ASN A 297 9.62 0.11 23.83
CA ASN A 297 10.64 0.66 24.72
C ASN A 297 10.47 0.14 26.15
N GLY A 298 11.56 -0.36 26.76
CA GLY A 298 11.56 -0.92 28.11
C GLY A 298 11.02 -2.36 28.21
N GLN A 299 10.71 -2.99 27.08
CA GLN A 299 10.31 -4.40 27.04
C GLN A 299 11.49 -5.31 27.40
N VAL A 300 11.23 -6.30 28.25
CA VAL A 300 12.19 -7.38 28.53
C VAL A 300 12.31 -8.28 27.30
N GLU A 301 13.52 -8.68 26.94
CA GLU A 301 13.76 -9.56 25.79
C GLU A 301 12.92 -10.83 25.86
N GLY A 302 12.10 -11.07 24.84
CA GLY A 302 11.17 -12.20 24.77
C GLY A 302 9.91 -12.09 25.63
N GLY A 303 9.74 -11.02 26.43
CA GLY A 303 8.55 -10.77 27.23
C GLY A 303 7.52 -9.89 26.52
N MET A 304 6.28 -9.86 27.01
CA MET A 304 5.21 -8.96 26.55
C MET A 304 4.94 -7.85 27.57
N PRO A 305 4.60 -6.61 27.15
CA PRO A 305 3.99 -5.64 28.03
C PRO A 305 2.74 -6.21 28.73
N GLU A 306 2.64 -6.07 30.05
CA GLU A 306 1.57 -6.69 30.84
C GLU A 306 0.16 -6.37 30.31
N VAL A 307 -0.06 -5.12 29.89
CA VAL A 307 -1.33 -4.62 29.33
C VAL A 307 -1.84 -5.40 28.10
N LEU A 308 -0.94 -6.09 27.38
CA LEU A 308 -1.27 -6.93 26.22
C LEU A 308 -1.61 -8.37 26.60
N THR A 309 -1.54 -8.72 27.88
CA THR A 309 -1.66 -10.11 28.39
C THR A 309 -2.55 -10.23 29.64
N ASP A 310 -2.68 -9.16 30.44
CA ASP A 310 -3.38 -9.17 31.72
C ASP A 310 -4.91 -9.03 31.61
N GLY A 311 -5.42 -8.82 30.39
CA GLY A 311 -6.85 -8.62 30.12
C GLY A 311 -7.35 -7.19 30.22
N THR A 312 -6.50 -6.22 30.58
CA THR A 312 -6.89 -4.80 30.67
C THR A 312 -7.51 -4.30 29.37
N LEU A 313 -6.90 -4.61 28.23
CA LEU A 313 -7.43 -4.21 26.91
C LEU A 313 -8.66 -5.00 26.49
N ALA A 314 -8.80 -6.26 26.93
CA ALA A 314 -10.00 -7.06 26.69
C ALA A 314 -11.20 -6.45 27.41
N ILE A 315 -11.04 -6.08 28.69
CA ILE A 315 -12.10 -5.44 29.49
C ILE A 315 -12.50 -4.12 28.87
N PHE A 316 -11.52 -3.32 28.41
CA PHE A 316 -11.81 -2.04 27.75
C PHE A 316 -12.59 -2.22 26.45
N LEU A 317 -12.22 -3.21 25.62
CA LEU A 317 -12.95 -3.56 24.41
C LEU A 317 -14.37 -4.06 24.72
N ALA A 318 -14.53 -4.98 25.67
CA ALA A 318 -15.83 -5.51 26.05
C ALA A 318 -16.76 -4.44 26.63
N GLY A 319 -16.20 -3.56 27.47
CA GLY A 319 -16.91 -2.42 28.05
C GLY A 319 -17.36 -1.39 27.03
N LYS A 320 -16.61 -1.23 25.93
CA LYS A 320 -17.05 -0.41 24.81
C LYS A 320 -18.30 -0.98 24.10
N ILE A 321 -18.50 -2.30 24.15
CA ILE A 321 -19.61 -2.99 23.49
C ILE A 321 -20.85 -3.09 24.40
N SER A 322 -20.65 -3.43 25.68
CA SER A 322 -21.76 -3.77 26.59
C SER A 322 -21.55 -3.29 28.04
N GLU A 323 -20.70 -2.28 28.23
CA GLU A 323 -20.40 -1.67 29.53
C GLU A 323 -19.95 -2.73 30.56
N ASP A 324 -20.43 -2.65 31.81
CA ASP A 324 -19.97 -3.49 32.91
C ASP A 324 -20.18 -5.00 32.65
N ARG A 325 -21.23 -5.38 31.89
CA ARG A 325 -21.56 -6.79 31.59
C ARG A 325 -20.47 -7.49 30.78
N GLY A 326 -19.89 -6.76 29.83
CA GLY A 326 -18.76 -7.24 29.03
C GLY A 326 -17.49 -7.39 29.87
N GLY A 327 -17.28 -6.49 30.84
CA GLY A 327 -16.17 -6.56 31.78
C GLY A 327 -16.18 -7.85 32.60
N ASP A 328 -17.33 -8.18 33.20
CA ASP A 328 -17.50 -9.41 34.01
C ASP A 328 -17.25 -10.67 33.16
N SER A 329 -17.87 -10.74 31.98
CA SER A 329 -17.68 -11.85 31.03
C SER A 329 -16.21 -11.98 30.59
N THR A 330 -15.48 -10.87 30.48
CA THR A 330 -14.06 -10.90 30.14
C THR A 330 -13.23 -11.55 31.26
N VAL A 331 -13.51 -11.21 32.51
CA VAL A 331 -12.83 -11.81 33.68
C VAL A 331 -13.03 -13.33 33.71
N ASP A 332 -14.23 -13.78 33.35
CA ASP A 332 -14.55 -15.21 33.26
C ASP A 332 -13.76 -15.91 32.13
N LEU A 333 -13.65 -15.31 30.95
CA LEU A 333 -12.81 -15.84 29.87
C LEU A 333 -11.32 -15.89 30.25
N LEU A 334 -10.80 -14.86 30.92
CA LEU A 334 -9.40 -14.82 31.38
C LEU A 334 -9.09 -15.91 32.41
N ARG A 335 -10.09 -16.34 33.19
CA ARG A 335 -9.96 -17.45 34.14
C ARG A 335 -10.05 -18.81 33.45
N MET A 336 -11.01 -18.97 32.54
CA MET A 336 -11.26 -20.25 31.87
C MET A 336 -10.22 -20.55 30.78
N ARG A 337 -9.75 -19.50 30.10
CA ARG A 337 -8.82 -19.55 28.97
C ARG A 337 -9.18 -20.61 27.91
N PRO A 338 -10.35 -20.52 27.25
CA PRO A 338 -10.80 -21.50 26.26
C PRO A 338 -9.86 -21.65 25.06
N LEU A 339 -9.01 -20.66 24.77
CA LEU A 339 -8.04 -20.71 23.66
C LEU A 339 -6.63 -21.12 24.09
N ARG A 340 -6.43 -21.58 25.34
CA ARG A 340 -5.10 -21.91 25.88
C ARG A 340 -4.35 -22.99 25.09
N GLU A 341 -5.07 -23.93 24.52
CA GLU A 341 -4.49 -25.04 23.75
C GLU A 341 -4.30 -24.69 22.26
N GLU A 342 -4.82 -23.54 21.81
CA GLU A 342 -4.68 -23.07 20.44
C GLU A 342 -3.31 -22.42 20.22
N ASP A 343 -2.74 -22.59 19.02
CA ASP A 343 -1.48 -21.94 18.63
C ASP A 343 -1.74 -20.50 18.19
N VAL A 344 -2.10 -19.66 19.16
CA VAL A 344 -2.41 -18.24 18.95
C VAL A 344 -1.62 -17.35 19.90
N ARG A 345 -1.38 -16.11 19.47
CA ARG A 345 -0.66 -15.13 20.30
C ARG A 345 -1.55 -14.64 21.43
N GLU A 346 -0.97 -14.44 22.62
CA GLU A 346 -1.72 -14.03 23.81
C GLU A 346 -2.45 -12.69 23.62
N TYR A 347 -1.85 -11.71 22.94
CA TYR A 347 -2.54 -10.45 22.62
C TYR A 347 -3.72 -10.62 21.63
N ALA A 348 -3.68 -11.65 20.77
CA ALA A 348 -4.80 -11.98 19.89
C ALA A 348 -5.93 -12.68 20.68
N GLU A 349 -5.56 -13.54 21.65
CA GLU A 349 -6.49 -14.09 22.66
C GLU A 349 -7.17 -12.97 23.45
N ILE A 350 -6.43 -11.94 23.91
CA ILE A 350 -6.99 -10.76 24.58
C ILE A 350 -8.01 -10.02 23.70
N ALA A 351 -7.68 -9.76 22.43
CA ALA A 351 -8.62 -9.11 21.51
C ALA A 351 -9.88 -9.96 21.27
N ALA A 352 -9.72 -11.28 21.13
CA ALA A 352 -10.83 -12.21 20.96
C ALA A 352 -11.74 -12.24 22.20
N TYR A 353 -11.16 -12.33 23.40
CA TYR A 353 -11.93 -12.34 24.65
C TYR A 353 -12.71 -11.05 24.85
N GLY A 354 -12.10 -9.89 24.60
CA GLY A 354 -12.80 -8.62 24.72
C GLY A 354 -13.99 -8.50 23.74
N LEU A 355 -13.79 -8.92 22.48
CA LEU A 355 -14.86 -8.88 21.48
C LEU A 355 -16.01 -9.83 21.84
N VAL A 356 -15.69 -11.09 22.17
CA VAL A 356 -16.70 -12.11 22.50
C VAL A 356 -17.44 -11.75 23.78
N ALA A 357 -16.74 -11.39 24.84
CA ALA A 357 -17.34 -11.00 26.11
C ALA A 357 -18.28 -9.80 25.95
N GLY A 358 -17.89 -8.81 25.14
CA GLY A 358 -18.74 -7.68 24.81
C GLY A 358 -20.02 -8.09 24.08
N VAL A 359 -19.91 -8.96 23.08
CA VAL A 359 -21.07 -9.46 22.31
C VAL A 359 -22.00 -10.30 23.18
N VAL A 360 -21.45 -11.21 24.00
CA VAL A 360 -22.25 -12.03 24.93
C VAL A 360 -22.97 -11.14 25.94
N GLY A 361 -22.25 -10.19 26.57
CA GLY A 361 -22.83 -9.24 27.52
C GLY A 361 -23.93 -8.36 26.90
N TYR A 362 -23.80 -8.01 25.62
CA TYR A 362 -24.87 -7.35 24.87
C TYR A 362 -26.08 -8.28 24.70
N MET A 363 -25.89 -9.51 24.20
CA MET A 363 -26.97 -10.45 23.92
C MET A 363 -27.76 -10.86 25.16
N THR A 364 -27.09 -11.24 26.24
CA THR A 364 -27.74 -11.63 27.51
C THR A 364 -28.35 -10.43 28.23
N GLY A 365 -27.98 -9.22 27.80
CA GLY A 365 -28.51 -7.98 28.33
C GLY A 365 -29.91 -7.59 27.86
N PHE A 366 -30.37 -8.14 26.73
CA PHE A 366 -31.71 -7.91 26.17
C PHE A 366 -32.72 -9.02 26.51
N SER A 367 -32.27 -10.11 27.13
CA SER A 367 -33.13 -11.24 27.53
C SER A 367 -33.82 -11.07 28.89
N ASP A 368 -33.54 -9.96 29.60
CA ASP A 368 -34.12 -9.64 30.91
C ASP A 368 -35.33 -8.68 30.86
N ASP A 369 -35.78 -8.29 29.66
CA ASP A 369 -37.05 -7.55 29.42
C ASP A 369 -38.13 -8.50 28.85
#